data_AF-A0A2T5BJ63-F1
#
_entry.id   AF-A0A2T5BJ63-F1
#
_cell.length_a   1.000
_cell.length_b   1.000
_cell.length_c   1.000
_cell.angle_alpha   90.00
_cell.angle_beta   90.00
_cell.angle_gamma   90.00
#
_symmetry.space_group_name_H-M   'P 1'
#
loop_
_entity.id
_entity.type
_entity.pdbx_description
1 polymer ?
#
loop_
_entity_poly.entity_id
_entity_poly.type
_entity_poly.pdbx_seq_one_letter_code
_entity_poly.pdbx_strand_id
1 'polypeptide(L)'
;MAQISFPYTHYDLKDIRAGVTIEITLSAIANVRLMTNADFDLFRNGRQHKFLGGVAKKSPIRLTIPKDAHWHVVVDMEGHPGKAESSIRVVPKPKTPTGPRFANAT
;
A
#
# COMPACT_ATOMS: atom_id res chain seq x y z
N MET A 1 -5.34 22.40 16.15
CA MET A 1 -4.64 21.63 15.10
C MET A 1 -5.71 21.10 14.17
N ALA A 2 -5.58 21.28 12.85
CA ALA A 2 -6.58 20.80 11.90
C ALA A 2 -6.43 19.29 11.74
N GLN A 3 -7.36 18.52 12.28
CA GLN A 3 -7.39 17.07 12.07
C GLN A 3 -7.99 16.78 10.68
N ILE A 4 -7.59 15.66 10.06
CA ILE A 4 -8.23 15.16 8.84
C ILE A 4 -9.74 15.08 9.07
N SER A 5 -10.53 15.78 8.23
CA SER A 5 -11.99 15.91 8.39
C SER A 5 -12.79 14.88 7.60
N PHE A 6 -12.14 14.03 6.81
CA PHE A 6 -12.80 12.99 6.01
C PHE A 6 -12.58 11.59 6.62
N PRO A 7 -13.55 10.67 6.50
CA PRO A 7 -13.38 9.30 6.96
C PRO A 7 -12.35 8.57 6.10
N TYR A 8 -11.56 7.71 6.74
CA TYR A 8 -10.59 6.86 6.08
C TYR A 8 -10.44 5.52 6.81
N THR A 9 -10.00 4.50 6.07
CA THR A 9 -9.58 3.21 6.62
C THR A 9 -8.06 3.21 6.74
N HIS A 10 -7.54 2.79 7.89
CA HIS A 10 -6.11 2.72 8.17
C HIS A 10 -5.65 1.29 8.41
N TYR A 11 -4.56 0.93 7.75
CA TYR A 11 -3.84 -0.31 7.96
C TYR A 11 -2.42 0.00 8.45
N ASP A 12 -2.10 -0.49 9.63
CA ASP A 12 -0.74 -0.51 10.14
C ASP A 12 -0.03 -1.78 9.66
N LEU A 13 0.95 -1.62 8.77
CA LEU A 13 1.68 -2.73 8.18
C LEU A 13 2.93 -3.13 8.99
N LYS A 14 3.23 -2.41 10.08
CA LYS A 14 4.47 -2.57 10.87
C LYS A 14 5.71 -2.41 9.99
N ASP A 15 6.83 -2.96 10.43
CA ASP A 15 8.09 -2.92 9.72
C ASP A 15 8.05 -3.84 8.49
N ILE A 16 8.18 -3.22 7.30
CA ILE A 16 8.28 -3.94 6.03
C ILE A 16 9.58 -3.58 5.32
N ARG A 17 10.24 -4.62 4.80
CA ARG A 17 11.48 -4.49 4.02
C ARG A 17 11.20 -4.01 2.59
N ALA A 18 12.20 -3.33 2.04
CA ALA A 18 12.25 -2.92 0.65
C ALA A 18 12.04 -4.11 -0.30
N GLY A 19 11.34 -3.85 -1.41
CA GLY A 19 11.04 -4.84 -2.43
C GLY A 19 9.93 -5.82 -2.06
N VAL A 20 9.33 -5.73 -0.86
CA VAL A 20 8.04 -6.40 -0.58
C VAL A 20 6.96 -5.72 -1.40
N THR A 21 6.06 -6.50 -1.98
CA THR A 21 4.91 -5.97 -2.71
C THR A 21 3.65 -6.20 -1.88
N ILE A 22 2.88 -5.14 -1.66
CA ILE A 22 1.55 -5.22 -1.07
C ILE A 22 0.51 -5.13 -2.18
N GLU A 23 -0.55 -5.92 -2.05
CA GLU A 23 -1.73 -5.87 -2.90
C GLU A 23 -2.89 -5.31 -2.09
N ILE A 24 -3.58 -4.32 -2.65
CA ILE A 24 -4.69 -3.62 -2.02
C ILE A 24 -5.89 -3.80 -2.93
N THR A 25 -6.93 -4.40 -2.37
CA THR A 25 -8.21 -4.60 -3.06
C THR A 25 -9.18 -3.52 -2.58
N LEU A 26 -9.88 -2.91 -3.53
CA LEU A 26 -10.87 -1.86 -3.31
C LEU A 26 -12.21 -2.27 -3.94
N SER A 27 -13.33 -1.92 -3.29
CA SER A 27 -14.68 -2.09 -3.87
C SER A 27 -15.15 -0.91 -4.73
N ALA A 28 -14.49 0.25 -4.63
CA ALA A 28 -14.82 1.46 -5.37
C ALA A 28 -13.56 2.30 -5.66
N ILE A 29 -13.71 3.37 -6.45
CA ILE A 29 -12.65 4.36 -6.68
C ILE A 29 -12.35 5.05 -5.35
N ALA A 30 -11.09 5.01 -4.93
CA ALA A 30 -10.63 5.62 -3.68
C ALA A 30 -9.19 6.11 -3.81
N ASN A 31 -8.78 6.99 -2.91
CA ASN A 31 -7.38 7.35 -2.76
C ASN A 31 -6.67 6.27 -1.96
N VAL A 32 -5.49 5.87 -2.42
CA VAL A 32 -4.59 5.02 -1.64
C VAL A 32 -3.30 5.77 -1.38
N ARG A 33 -2.95 5.88 -0.10
CA ARG A 33 -1.74 6.55 0.37
C ARG A 33 -0.91 5.59 1.21
N LEU A 34 0.22 5.16 0.66
CA LEU A 34 1.25 4.42 1.38
C LEU A 34 2.26 5.42 1.97
N MET A 35 2.43 5.39 3.29
CA MET A 35 3.18 6.40 4.05
C MET A 35 4.10 5.73 5.06
N THR A 36 5.23 6.38 5.36
CA THR A 36 6.03 6.00 6.52
C THR A 36 5.31 6.39 7.82
N ASN A 37 5.71 5.84 8.97
CA ASN A 37 5.15 6.24 10.26
C ASN A 37 5.21 7.77 10.49
N ALA A 38 6.32 8.41 10.14
CA ALA A 38 6.47 9.87 10.27
C ALA A 38 5.52 10.65 9.35
N ASP A 39 5.34 10.19 8.11
CA ASP A 39 4.40 10.81 7.16
C ASP A 39 2.93 10.57 7.57
N PHE A 40 2.61 9.39 8.12
CA PHE A 40 1.29 9.10 8.67
C PHE A 40 0.98 10.01 9.87
N ASP A 41 1.97 10.29 10.71
CA ASP A 41 1.85 11.22 11.81
C ASP A 41 1.55 12.66 11.34
N LEU A 42 2.17 13.08 10.25
CA LEU A 42 1.87 14.36 9.62
C LEU A 42 0.46 14.36 9.00
N PHE A 43 0.10 13.29 8.29
CA PHE A 43 -1.24 13.10 7.69
C PHE A 43 -2.34 13.26 8.73
N ARG A 44 -2.32 12.49 9.82
CA ARG A 44 -3.39 12.53 10.86
C ARG A 44 -3.55 13.92 11.52
N ASN A 45 -2.47 14.71 11.52
CA ASN A 45 -2.46 16.08 12.04
C ASN A 45 -2.77 17.15 10.97
N GLY A 46 -3.22 16.76 9.78
CA GLY A 46 -3.55 17.65 8.68
C GLY A 46 -2.35 18.45 8.15
N ARG A 47 -1.13 17.94 8.35
CA ARG A 47 0.12 18.58 7.90
C ARG A 47 0.54 18.03 6.54
N GLN A 48 1.40 18.79 5.87
CA GLN A 48 2.03 18.35 4.64
C GLN A 48 2.86 17.08 4.91
N HIS A 49 2.65 16.06 4.09
CA HIS A 49 3.25 14.73 4.22
C HIS A 49 3.55 14.16 2.83
N LYS A 50 4.38 13.13 2.78
CA LYS A 50 4.67 12.40 1.54
C LYS A 50 3.98 11.05 1.54
N PHE A 51 3.53 10.62 0.38
CA PHE A 51 2.95 9.29 0.21
C PHE A 51 3.26 8.74 -1.18
N LEU A 52 3.18 7.42 -1.31
CA LEU A 52 3.14 6.70 -2.58
C LEU A 52 1.71 6.26 -2.87
N GLY A 53 1.28 6.39 -4.12
CA GLY A 53 -0.08 6.03 -4.54
C GLY A 53 -0.79 7.21 -5.20
N GLY A 54 -2.09 7.34 -4.92
CA GLY A 54 -2.98 8.30 -5.56
C GLY A 54 -4.37 7.73 -5.77
N VAL A 55 -5.12 8.29 -6.73
CA VAL A 55 -6.47 7.83 -7.07
C VAL A 55 -6.41 6.46 -7.74
N ALA A 56 -6.90 5.44 -7.05
CA ALA A 56 -7.00 4.08 -7.55
C ALA A 56 -8.34 3.87 -8.27
N LYS A 57 -8.28 3.78 -9.60
CA LYS A 57 -9.46 3.57 -10.46
C LYS A 57 -9.72 2.10 -10.81
N LYS A 58 -8.75 1.23 -10.55
CA LYS A 58 -8.79 -0.21 -10.83
C LYS A 58 -8.33 -0.97 -9.60
N SER A 59 -8.83 -2.18 -9.44
CA SER A 59 -8.58 -3.06 -8.30
C SER A 59 -8.29 -4.48 -8.83
N PRO A 60 -7.33 -5.22 -8.23
CA PRO A 60 -6.44 -4.80 -7.16
C PRO A 60 -5.31 -3.88 -7.63
N ILE A 61 -4.77 -3.07 -6.73
CA ILE A 61 -3.53 -2.32 -6.96
C ILE A 61 -2.36 -3.01 -6.26
N ARG A 62 -1.16 -2.83 -6.81
CA ARG A 62 0.07 -3.36 -6.23
C ARG A 62 1.07 -2.24 -6.02
N LEU A 63 1.61 -2.13 -4.80
CA LEU A 63 2.64 -1.17 -4.44
C LEU A 63 3.85 -1.92 -3.91
N THR A 64 5.03 -1.60 -4.46
CA THR A 64 6.30 -2.14 -3.97
C THR A 64 6.89 -1.18 -2.95
N ILE A 65 7.25 -1.72 -1.78
CA ILE A 65 7.88 -0.96 -0.70
C ILE A 65 9.26 -0.47 -1.16
N PRO A 66 9.52 0.85 -1.14
CA PRO A 66 10.77 1.40 -1.68
C PRO A 66 11.96 1.27 -0.73
N LYS A 67 11.71 1.21 0.59
CA LYS A 67 12.74 1.17 1.63
C LYS A 67 12.24 0.48 2.90
N ASP A 68 13.17 -0.01 3.70
CA ASP A 68 12.92 -0.56 5.02
C ASP A 68 12.38 0.54 5.94
N ALA A 69 11.15 0.37 6.44
CA ALA A 69 10.54 1.26 7.42
C ALA A 69 9.28 0.64 8.02
N HIS A 70 8.73 1.31 9.04
CA HIS A 70 7.35 1.11 9.48
C HIS A 70 6.39 1.82 8.51
N TRP A 71 5.53 1.04 7.84
CA TRP A 71 4.62 1.53 6.81
C TRP A 71 3.15 1.52 7.25
N HIS A 72 2.41 2.50 6.76
CA HIS A 72 0.98 2.67 6.95
C HIS A 72 0.32 2.81 5.59
N VAL A 73 -0.86 2.24 5.43
CA VAL A 73 -1.73 2.49 4.27
C VAL A 73 -3.00 3.15 4.74
N VAL A 74 -3.36 4.25 4.07
CA VAL A 74 -4.64 4.91 4.23
C VAL A 74 -5.44 4.76 2.93
N VAL A 75 -6.69 4.37 3.09
CA VAL A 75 -7.69 4.37 2.02
C VAL A 75 -8.75 5.41 2.39
N ASP A 76 -8.85 6.47 1.59
CA ASP A 76 -9.77 7.57 1.84
C ASP A 76 -10.59 7.92 0.60
N MET A 77 -11.72 8.59 0.84
CA MET A 77 -12.65 9.03 -0.21
C MET A 77 -12.59 10.55 -0.42
N GLU A 78 -11.47 11.21 -0.08
CA GLU A 78 -11.34 12.64 -0.32
C GLU A 78 -11.56 12.96 -1.81
N GLY A 79 -12.56 13.78 -2.13
CA GLY A 79 -12.93 14.12 -3.50
C GLY A 79 -13.74 13.05 -4.25
N HIS A 80 -14.19 11.98 -3.59
CA HIS A 80 -14.99 10.91 -4.20
C HIS A 80 -16.27 10.63 -3.42
N PRO A 81 -17.42 10.40 -4.10
CA PRO A 81 -18.67 10.08 -3.41
C PRO A 81 -18.68 8.63 -2.92
N GLY A 82 -19.39 8.39 -1.82
CA GLY A 82 -19.66 7.05 -1.30
C GLY A 82 -18.64 6.54 -0.30
N LYS A 83 -18.59 5.21 -0.15
CA LYS A 83 -17.66 4.50 0.74
C LYS A 83 -16.97 3.40 -0.07
N ALA A 84 -15.68 3.19 0.19
CA ALA A 84 -14.94 2.05 -0.34
C ALA A 84 -14.62 1.07 0.78
N GLU A 85 -14.93 -0.19 0.57
CA GLU A 85 -14.36 -1.28 1.35
C GLU A 85 -12.97 -1.60 0.80
N SER A 86 -12.08 -2.03 1.69
CA SER A 86 -10.72 -2.36 1.29
C SER A 86 -10.13 -3.52 2.09
N SER A 87 -9.15 -4.18 1.49
CA SER A 87 -8.33 -5.19 2.16
C SER A 87 -6.90 -5.14 1.63
N ILE A 88 -5.94 -5.51 2.48
CA ILE A 88 -4.51 -5.51 2.15
C ILE A 88 -3.94 -6.88 2.40
N ARG A 89 -3.11 -7.36 1.46
CA ARG A 89 -2.26 -8.51 1.70
C ARG A 89 -0.84 -8.30 1.20
N VAL A 90 0.12 -8.90 1.88
CA VAL A 90 1.50 -8.99 1.37
C VAL A 90 1.55 -10.06 0.30
N VAL A 91 2.12 -9.73 -0.86
CA VAL A 91 2.36 -10.68 -1.95
C VAL A 91 3.72 -11.32 -1.73
N PRO A 92 3.80 -12.65 -1.48
CA PRO A 92 5.07 -13.35 -1.46
C PRO A 92 5.74 -13.19 -2.83
N LYS A 93 7.05 -12.92 -2.86
CA LYS A 93 7.80 -12.99 -4.11
C LYS A 93 7.59 -14.40 -4.69
N PRO A 94 7.24 -14.55 -5.98
CA PRO A 94 7.15 -15.88 -6.59
C PRO A 94 8.47 -16.60 -6.34
N LYS A 95 8.42 -17.82 -5.79
CA LYS A 95 9.60 -18.69 -5.73
C LYS A 95 9.95 -19.03 -7.17
N THR A 96 10.96 -18.36 -7.73
CA THR A 96 11.54 -18.80 -9.00
C THR A 96 12.05 -20.23 -8.80
N PRO A 97 11.61 -21.23 -9.58
CA PRO A 97 12.23 -22.55 -9.49
C PRO A 97 13.64 -22.44 -10.05
N THR A 98 14.64 -22.35 -9.18
CA THR A 98 16.04 -22.50 -9.56
C THR A 98 16.33 -23.98 -9.71
N GLY A 99 16.30 -24.48 -10.95
CA GLY A 99 16.77 -25.83 -11.27
C GLY A 99 17.65 -25.77 -12.52
N PRO A 100 18.96 -26.06 -12.43
CA PRO A 100 19.78 -26.15 -13.62
C PRO A 100 19.38 -27.38 -14.44
N ARG A 101 18.97 -27.14 -15.68
CA ARG A 101 18.70 -28.19 -16.66
C ARG A 101 20.04 -28.68 -17.23
N PHE A 102 20.76 -29.51 -16.47
CA PHE A 102 21.85 -30.29 -17.06
C PHE A 102 21.24 -31.55 -17.68
N ALA A 103 20.94 -31.46 -18.97
CA ALA A 103 20.69 -32.63 -19.79
C ALA A 103 22.05 -33.19 -20.25
N ASN A 104 22.57 -34.17 -19.52
CA ASN A 104 23.56 -35.09 -20.06
C ASN A 104 22.80 -36.33 -20.52
N ALA A 105 22.75 -36.55 -21.84
CA ALA A 105 22.46 -37.84 -22.42
C ALA A 105 23.59 -38.13 -23.43
N THR A 106 24.43 -39.08 -23.06
CA THR A 106 25.36 -39.81 -23.93
C THR A 106 24.58 -40.93 -24.61
#